data_AF-A0A2R6M437-F1
#
_entry.id   AF-A0A2R6M437-F1
#
_cell.length_a   1.000
_cell.length_b   1.000
_cell.length_c   1.000
_cell.angle_alpha   90.00
_cell.angle_beta   90.00
_cell.angle_gamma   90.00
#
_symmetry.space_group_name_H-M   'P 1'
#
loop_
_entity.id
_entity.type
_entity.pdbx_description
1 polymer ?
#
loop_
_entity_poly.entity_id
_entity_poly.type
_entity_poly.pdbx_seq_one_letter_code
_entity_poly.pdbx_strand_id
1 'polypeptide(L)'
;MRAGDVFAFVTEHSRAVVAVLLVLTILVGSGAPMVEQSSSLDQFQSDSTAAEKLDYAEQNFGTGDDDTTTVQLVVRDGNVLSKDGLIESLQIQQALRENETVNRTLANETPTTGVANVFAITALRQEQATELRQQGAELQRERARLNATTRNLTILLNR
;
A
#
# COMPACT_ATOMS: atom_id res chain seq x y z
N MET A 1 46.21 -35.80 -25.26
CA MET A 1 46.87 -35.45 -24.00
C MET A 1 46.57 -36.57 -23.02
N ARG A 2 47.56 -37.39 -22.65
CA ARG A 2 47.31 -38.54 -21.76
C ARG A 2 47.21 -38.03 -20.34
N ALA A 3 46.35 -38.63 -19.51
CA ALA A 3 46.17 -38.22 -18.11
C ALA A 3 47.50 -38.11 -17.36
N GLY A 4 48.47 -38.98 -17.66
CA GLY A 4 49.83 -38.95 -17.10
C GLY A 4 50.60 -37.66 -17.35
N ASP A 5 50.38 -36.99 -18.49
CA ASP A 5 51.07 -35.73 -18.85
C ASP A 5 50.60 -34.57 -17.96
N VAL A 6 49.30 -34.56 -17.61
CA VAL A 6 48.68 -33.55 -16.73
C VAL A 6 49.17 -33.71 -15.29
N PHE A 7 49.24 -34.95 -14.80
CA PHE A 7 49.73 -35.23 -13.44
C PHE A 7 51.22 -34.89 -13.28
N ALA A 8 52.04 -35.19 -14.29
CA ALA A 8 53.46 -34.84 -14.27
C ALA A 8 53.66 -33.32 -14.21
N PHE A 9 52.95 -32.57 -15.04
CA PHE A 9 53.00 -31.10 -15.07
C PHE A 9 52.55 -30.46 -13.74
N VAL A 10 51.46 -30.97 -13.15
CA VAL A 10 50.94 -30.48 -11.86
C VAL A 10 51.90 -30.78 -10.71
N THR A 11 52.58 -31.93 -10.74
CA THR A 11 53.53 -32.32 -9.68
C THR A 11 54.82 -31.52 -9.77
N GLU A 12 55.33 -31.29 -10.99
CA GLU A 12 56.56 -30.52 -11.25
C GLU A 12 56.40 -29.03 -10.91
N HIS A 13 55.23 -28.45 -11.21
CA HIS A 13 54.93 -27.03 -10.98
C HIS A 13 53.94 -26.80 -9.83
N SER A 14 53.94 -27.68 -8.84
CA SER A 14 52.98 -27.70 -7.72
C SER A 14 52.75 -26.32 -7.07
N ARG A 15 53.81 -25.55 -6.83
CA ARG A 15 53.70 -24.19 -6.25
C ARG A 15 52.97 -23.21 -7.17
N ALA A 16 53.25 -23.24 -8.47
CA ALA A 16 52.58 -22.37 -9.44
C ALA A 16 51.11 -22.75 -9.62
N VAL A 17 50.82 -24.05 -9.64
CA VAL A 17 49.44 -24.56 -9.72
C VAL A 17 48.62 -24.17 -8.48
N VAL A 18 49.19 -24.31 -7.28
CA VAL A 18 48.54 -23.87 -6.04
C VAL A 18 48.31 -22.35 -6.05
N ALA A 19 49.28 -21.56 -6.49
CA ALA A 19 49.12 -20.11 -6.60
C ALA A 19 47.99 -19.73 -7.58
N VAL A 20 47.90 -20.37 -8.74
CA VAL A 20 46.82 -20.16 -9.71
C VAL A 20 45.47 -20.54 -9.13
N LEU A 21 45.38 -21.69 -8.44
CA LEU A 21 44.15 -22.12 -7.79
C LEU A 21 43.69 -21.13 -6.73
N LEU A 22 44.60 -20.59 -5.93
CA LEU A 22 44.30 -19.57 -4.92
C LEU A 22 43.77 -18.29 -5.55
N VAL A 23 44.37 -17.83 -6.65
CA VAL A 23 43.89 -16.65 -7.38
C VAL A 23 42.47 -16.88 -7.92
N LEU A 24 42.21 -18.03 -8.53
CA LEU A 24 40.87 -18.39 -9.02
C LEU A 24 39.86 -18.48 -7.88
N THR A 25 40.26 -19.02 -6.74
CA THR A 25 39.40 -19.13 -5.55
C THR A 25 39.04 -17.76 -5.00
N ILE A 26 39.99 -16.82 -4.96
CA ILE A 26 39.72 -15.43 -4.54
C ILE A 26 38.77 -14.75 -5.54
N LEU A 27 38.98 -14.96 -6.83
CA LEU A 27 38.17 -14.35 -7.89
C LEU A 27 36.71 -14.83 -7.82
N VAL A 28 36.49 -16.15 -7.74
CA VAL A 28 35.14 -16.73 -7.55
C VAL A 28 34.57 -16.39 -6.18
N GLY A 29 35.38 -16.47 -5.12
CA GLY A 29 34.98 -16.18 -3.75
C GLY A 29 34.57 -14.71 -3.53
N SER A 30 35.12 -13.78 -4.32
CA SER A 30 34.72 -12.37 -4.28
C SER A 30 33.28 -12.13 -4.77
N GLY A 31 32.71 -13.06 -5.55
CA GLY A 31 31.30 -13.06 -5.95
C GLY A 31 30.36 -13.68 -4.91
N ALA A 32 30.87 -14.41 -3.92
CA ALA A 32 30.04 -15.03 -2.87
C ALA A 32 29.18 -14.02 -2.08
N PRO A 33 29.67 -12.83 -1.66
CA PRO A 33 28.83 -11.82 -1.01
C PRO A 33 27.84 -11.12 -1.95
N MET A 34 27.99 -11.25 -3.27
CA MET A 34 27.03 -10.70 -4.26
C MET A 34 25.86 -11.65 -4.55
N VAL A 35 25.85 -12.87 -4.02
CA VAL A 35 24.72 -13.78 -4.18
C VAL A 35 23.62 -13.35 -3.22
N GLU A 36 22.60 -12.67 -3.74
CA GLU A 36 21.36 -12.42 -3.00
C GLU A 36 20.61 -13.74 -2.83
N GLN A 37 20.35 -14.09 -1.57
CA GLN A 37 19.59 -15.28 -1.23
C GLN A 37 18.11 -14.94 -1.43
N SER A 38 17.60 -15.14 -2.65
CA SER A 38 16.18 -15.03 -2.97
C SER A 38 15.39 -16.18 -2.34
N SER A 39 15.23 -16.15 -1.01
CA SER A 39 14.26 -16.97 -0.30
C SER A 39 12.87 -16.35 -0.47
N SER A 40 12.35 -16.41 -1.69
CA SER A 40 11.04 -15.88 -2.07
C SER A 40 10.16 -17.01 -2.63
N LEU A 41 8.85 -16.82 -2.61
CA LEU A 41 7.88 -17.70 -3.26
C LEU A 41 8.15 -17.85 -4.78
N ASP A 42 8.94 -16.94 -5.36
CA ASP A 42 9.36 -16.94 -6.78
C ASP A 42 10.07 -18.23 -7.20
N GLN A 43 10.78 -18.89 -6.29
CA GLN A 43 11.43 -20.18 -6.58
C GLN A 43 10.42 -21.32 -6.85
N PHE A 44 9.15 -21.11 -6.49
CA PHE A 44 8.04 -22.03 -6.75
C PHE A 44 7.17 -21.60 -7.94
N GLN A 45 7.41 -20.40 -8.49
CA GLN A 45 6.75 -19.96 -9.72
C GLN A 45 7.41 -20.64 -10.92
N SER A 46 6.66 -21.47 -11.65
CA SER A 46 7.10 -22.04 -12.93
C SER A 46 6.71 -21.11 -14.08
N ASP A 47 7.43 -21.19 -15.20
CA ASP A 47 7.07 -20.61 -16.51
C ASP A 47 5.73 -21.16 -17.01
N SER A 48 4.66 -20.70 -16.38
CA SER A 48 3.30 -21.17 -16.56
C SER A 48 2.42 -20.00 -16.95
N THR A 49 1.35 -20.29 -17.68
CA THR A 49 0.35 -19.26 -18.01
C THR A 49 -0.25 -18.62 -16.75
N ALA A 50 -0.32 -19.35 -15.63
CA ALA A 50 -0.79 -18.79 -14.37
C ALA A 50 0.16 -17.71 -13.82
N ALA A 51 1.48 -17.94 -13.89
CA ALA A 51 2.49 -16.95 -13.50
C ALA A 51 2.44 -15.70 -14.40
N GLU A 52 2.36 -15.88 -15.73
CA GLU A 52 2.25 -14.75 -16.67
C GLU A 52 0.98 -13.91 -16.42
N LYS A 53 -0.13 -14.55 -16.04
CA LYS A 53 -1.38 -13.83 -15.71
C LYS A 53 -1.32 -13.15 -14.35
N LEU A 54 -0.59 -13.71 -13.39
CA LEU A 54 -0.34 -13.07 -12.10
C LEU A 54 0.51 -11.81 -12.29
N ASP A 55 1.61 -11.90 -13.04
CA ASP A 55 2.46 -10.75 -13.40
C ASP A 55 1.65 -9.63 -14.08
N TYR A 56 0.80 -10.01 -15.05
CA TYR A 56 -0.09 -9.05 -15.69
C TYR A 56 -1.04 -8.40 -14.68
N ALA A 57 -1.58 -9.18 -13.75
CA ALA A 57 -2.49 -8.66 -12.73
C ALA A 57 -1.78 -7.70 -11.78
N GLU A 58 -0.59 -8.04 -11.30
CA GLU A 58 0.21 -7.21 -10.40
C GLU A 58 0.67 -5.92 -11.09
N GLN A 59 1.15 -5.99 -12.34
CA GLN A 59 1.59 -4.81 -13.08
C GLN A 59 0.45 -3.84 -13.45
N ASN A 60 -0.77 -4.35 -13.69
CA ASN A 60 -1.88 -3.53 -14.18
C ASN A 60 -2.92 -3.19 -13.11
N PHE A 61 -3.00 -3.98 -12.04
CA PHE A 61 -3.99 -3.85 -10.97
C PHE A 61 -3.37 -3.87 -9.57
N GLY A 62 -2.03 -3.88 -9.46
CA GLY A 62 -1.32 -3.65 -8.20
C GLY A 62 -1.81 -2.36 -7.55
N THR A 63 -2.37 -2.49 -6.36
CA THR A 63 -2.90 -1.36 -5.57
C THR A 63 -2.09 -1.28 -4.28
N GLY A 64 -0.89 -0.72 -4.37
CA GLY A 64 0.02 -0.55 -3.24
C GLY A 64 1.47 -0.38 -3.72
N ASP A 65 2.32 0.11 -2.82
CA ASP A 65 3.76 0.05 -3.02
C ASP A 65 4.22 -1.40 -2.86
N ASP A 66 5.12 -1.87 -3.73
CA ASP A 66 5.68 -3.24 -3.73
C ASP A 66 6.32 -3.62 -2.38
N ASP A 67 6.71 -2.63 -1.58
CA ASP A 67 7.38 -2.77 -0.28
C ASP A 67 6.41 -2.78 0.93
N THR A 68 5.11 -3.01 0.72
CA THR A 68 4.12 -2.99 1.82
C THR A 68 3.75 -4.39 2.33
N THR A 69 3.86 -4.60 3.63
CA THR A 69 3.35 -5.82 4.28
C THR A 69 1.88 -5.67 4.65
N THR A 70 1.03 -6.57 4.15
CA THR A 70 -0.40 -6.62 4.50
C THR A 70 -0.63 -7.46 5.76
N VAL A 71 -1.30 -6.88 6.77
CA VAL A 71 -1.73 -7.59 7.98
C VAL A 71 -3.26 -7.70 7.98
N GLN A 72 -3.78 -8.92 8.15
CA GLN A 72 -5.22 -9.16 8.22
C GLN A 72 -5.68 -9.31 9.68
N LEU A 73 -6.56 -8.41 10.13
CA LEU A 73 -7.25 -8.51 11.43
C LEU A 73 -8.66 -9.08 11.23
N VAL A 74 -8.96 -10.23 11.85
CA VAL A 74 -10.27 -10.90 11.72
C VAL A 74 -11.01 -10.88 13.06
N VAL A 75 -12.10 -10.11 13.13
CA VAL A 75 -12.99 -10.02 14.30
C VAL A 75 -14.14 -11.03 14.14
N ARG A 76 -14.44 -11.82 15.19
CA ARG A 76 -15.38 -12.95 15.10
C ARG A 76 -16.47 -12.99 16.18
N ASP A 77 -16.51 -12.03 17.09
CA ASP A 77 -17.45 -12.07 18.22
C ASP A 77 -18.55 -11.00 18.09
N GLY A 78 -19.75 -11.32 18.57
CA GLY A 78 -20.93 -10.45 18.50
C GLY A 78 -21.43 -10.15 17.08
N ASN A 79 -22.26 -9.11 16.95
CA ASN A 79 -22.72 -8.61 15.65
C ASN A 79 -21.74 -7.55 15.14
N VAL A 80 -20.76 -7.97 14.35
CA VAL A 80 -19.72 -7.11 13.75
C VAL A 80 -20.27 -6.06 12.78
N LEU A 81 -21.51 -6.21 12.30
CA LEU A 81 -22.19 -5.24 11.44
C LEU A 81 -23.14 -4.32 12.21
N SER A 82 -23.26 -4.49 13.53
CA SER A 82 -23.97 -3.52 14.36
C SER A 82 -23.25 -2.17 14.35
N LYS A 83 -23.99 -1.09 14.63
CA LYS A 83 -23.40 0.25 14.72
C LYS A 83 -22.20 0.28 15.67
N ASP A 84 -22.33 -0.35 16.83
CA ASP A 84 -21.28 -0.39 17.84
C ASP A 84 -20.05 -1.19 17.35
N GLY A 85 -20.26 -2.34 16.71
CA GLY A 85 -19.17 -3.14 16.13
C GLY A 85 -18.43 -2.43 14.99
N LEU A 86 -19.15 -1.66 14.16
CA LEU A 86 -18.53 -0.84 13.11
C LEU A 86 -17.72 0.31 13.72
N ILE A 87 -18.23 0.96 14.77
CA ILE A 87 -17.51 2.03 15.49
C ILE A 87 -16.26 1.47 16.16
N GLU A 88 -16.36 0.33 16.84
CA GLU A 88 -15.21 -0.34 17.47
C GLU A 88 -14.13 -0.68 16.43
N SER A 89 -14.53 -1.17 15.26
CA SER A 89 -13.61 -1.43 14.15
C SER A 89 -12.88 -0.15 13.70
N LEU A 90 -13.56 0.99 13.65
CA LEU A 90 -12.95 2.29 13.30
C LEU A 90 -12.06 2.83 14.41
N GLN A 91 -12.43 2.60 15.69
CA GLN A 91 -11.61 2.99 16.84
C GLN A 91 -10.29 2.22 16.88
N ILE A 92 -10.30 0.93 16.53
CA ILE A 92 -9.05 0.16 16.38
C ILE A 92 -8.17 0.79 15.29
N GLN A 93 -8.74 1.12 14.13
CA GLN A 93 -7.99 1.77 13.05
C GLN A 93 -7.43 3.14 13.49
N GLN A 94 -8.21 3.91 14.24
CA GLN A 94 -7.77 5.19 14.82
C GLN A 94 -6.63 4.99 15.82
N ALA A 95 -6.74 4.01 16.73
CA ALA A 95 -5.71 3.70 17.71
C ALA A 95 -4.37 3.31 17.05
N LEU A 96 -4.40 2.62 15.90
CA LEU A 96 -3.19 2.32 15.12
C LEU A 96 -2.53 3.59 14.57
N ARG A 97 -3.31 4.59 14.15
CA ARG A 97 -2.81 5.88 13.66
C ARG A 97 -2.32 6.80 14.78
N GLU A 98 -2.93 6.71 15.95
CA GLU A 98 -2.52 7.49 17.13
C GLU A 98 -1.28 6.92 17.81
N ASN A 99 -0.99 5.63 17.62
CA ASN A 99 0.22 5.02 18.15
C ASN A 99 1.45 5.43 17.33
N GLU A 100 2.35 6.22 17.92
CA GLU A 100 3.56 6.72 17.23
C GLU A 100 4.44 5.62 16.62
N THR A 101 4.56 4.47 17.30
CA THR A 101 5.42 3.38 16.84
C THR A 101 4.85 2.65 15.63
N VAL A 102 3.51 2.54 15.55
CA VAL A 102 2.79 1.90 14.44
C VAL A 102 2.54 2.88 13.32
N ASN A 103 2.14 4.11 13.62
CA ASN A 103 1.78 5.11 12.62
C ASN A 103 2.93 5.38 11.63
N ARG A 104 4.18 5.39 12.10
CA ARG A 104 5.38 5.53 11.26
C ARG A 104 5.63 4.36 10.30
N THR A 105 4.99 3.21 10.52
CA THR A 105 5.12 2.00 9.68
C THR A 105 3.90 1.77 8.80
N LEU A 106 2.86 2.59 8.93
CA LEU A 106 1.65 2.47 8.11
C LEU A 106 1.92 2.97 6.69
N ALA A 107 1.33 2.31 5.70
CA ALA A 107 1.38 2.75 4.31
C ALA A 107 0.78 4.16 4.14
N ASN A 108 1.23 4.88 3.12
CA ASN A 108 0.73 6.23 2.84
C ASN A 108 -0.75 6.22 2.42
N GLU A 109 -1.41 7.36 2.60
CA GLU A 109 -2.82 7.63 2.24
C GLU A 109 -3.86 6.76 2.97
N THR A 110 -3.97 5.48 2.60
CA THR A 110 -5.04 4.57 3.04
C THR A 110 -4.48 3.30 3.70
N PRO A 111 -3.82 3.39 4.86
CA PRO A 111 -3.22 2.25 5.54
C PRO A 111 -4.21 1.24 6.14
N THR A 112 -5.49 1.58 6.23
CA THR A 112 -6.53 0.71 6.78
C THR A 112 -7.77 0.74 5.90
N THR A 113 -8.30 -0.43 5.58
CA THR A 113 -9.55 -0.58 4.83
C THR A 113 -10.42 -1.66 5.46
N GLY A 114 -11.73 -1.52 5.32
CA GLY A 114 -12.70 -2.42 5.90
C GLY A 114 -14.14 -1.97 5.63
N VAL A 115 -15.09 -2.85 5.93
CA VAL A 115 -16.53 -2.60 5.71
C VAL A 115 -16.99 -1.36 6.48
N ALA A 116 -16.49 -1.14 7.69
CA ALA A 116 -16.83 0.02 8.51
C ALA A 116 -16.46 1.36 7.84
N ASN A 117 -15.38 1.42 7.06
CA ASN A 117 -14.97 2.62 6.35
C ASN A 117 -16.00 3.01 5.28
N VAL A 118 -16.57 2.03 4.57
CA VAL A 118 -17.61 2.28 3.55
C VAL A 118 -18.86 2.90 4.18
N PHE A 119 -19.29 2.37 5.32
CA PHE A 119 -20.42 2.92 6.06
C PHE A 119 -20.12 4.32 6.60
N ALA A 120 -18.94 4.54 7.20
CA ALA A 120 -18.52 5.84 7.71
C ALA A 120 -18.47 6.90 6.61
N ILE A 121 -17.85 6.60 5.47
CA ILE A 121 -17.76 7.52 4.33
C ILE A 121 -19.15 7.85 3.81
N THR A 122 -20.04 6.85 3.70
CA THR A 122 -21.42 7.06 3.24
C THR A 122 -22.19 7.95 4.22
N ALA A 123 -22.06 7.70 5.52
CA ALA A 123 -22.72 8.49 6.56
C ALA A 123 -22.25 9.96 6.54
N LEU A 124 -20.93 10.20 6.45
CA LEU A 124 -20.35 11.54 6.35
C LEU A 124 -20.81 12.28 5.09
N ARG A 125 -20.85 11.59 3.94
CA ARG A 125 -21.36 12.18 2.69
C ARG A 125 -22.83 12.58 2.81
N GLN A 126 -23.64 11.77 3.48
CA GLN A 126 -25.06 12.07 3.68
C GLN A 126 -25.27 13.27 4.62
N GLU A 127 -24.46 13.39 5.67
CA GLU A 127 -24.46 14.53 6.58
C GLU A 127 -24.09 15.82 5.85
N GLN A 128 -22.96 15.82 5.12
CA GLN A 128 -22.50 16.95 4.31
C GLN A 128 -23.55 17.37 3.27
N ALA A 129 -24.19 16.42 2.60
CA ALA A 129 -25.26 16.73 1.65
C ALA A 129 -26.47 17.38 2.32
N THR A 130 -26.76 17.05 3.58
CA THR A 130 -27.86 17.64 4.35
C THR A 130 -27.53 19.06 4.78
N GLU A 131 -26.32 19.27 5.28
CA GLU A 131 -25.82 20.59 5.66
C GLU A 131 -25.82 21.57 4.47
N LEU A 132 -25.31 21.15 3.31
CA LEU A 132 -25.30 21.96 2.09
C LEU A 132 -26.71 22.37 1.64
N ARG A 133 -27.71 21.48 1.80
CA ARG A 133 -29.11 21.82 1.50
C ARG A 133 -29.67 22.86 2.47
N GLN A 134 -29.31 22.79 3.75
CA GLN A 134 -29.73 23.77 4.75
C GLN A 134 -29.13 25.15 4.45
N GLN A 135 -27.82 25.21 4.20
CA GLN A 135 -27.13 26.44 3.81
C GLN A 135 -27.72 27.02 2.51
N GLY A 136 -27.99 26.18 1.51
CA GLY A 136 -28.64 26.61 0.27
C GLY A 136 -30.03 27.20 0.48
N ALA A 137 -30.84 26.60 1.36
CA ALA A 137 -32.17 27.10 1.71
C ALA A 137 -32.11 28.44 2.47
N GLU A 138 -31.13 28.61 3.35
CA GLU A 138 -30.90 29.86 4.08
C GLU A 138 -30.52 31.00 3.13
N LEU A 139 -29.54 30.76 2.25
CA LEU A 139 -29.11 31.73 1.23
C LEU A 139 -30.28 32.15 0.32
N GLN A 140 -31.16 31.23 -0.06
CA GLN A 140 -32.35 31.55 -0.85
C GLN A 140 -33.32 32.47 -0.09
N ARG A 141 -33.54 32.23 1.21
CA ARG A 141 -34.37 33.10 2.06
C ARG A 141 -33.79 34.49 2.20
N GLU A 142 -32.47 34.57 2.39
CA GLU A 142 -31.78 35.85 2.47
C GLU A 142 -31.90 36.65 1.17
N ARG A 143 -31.70 36.00 0.02
CA ARG A 143 -31.91 36.65 -1.29
C ARG A 143 -33.35 37.11 -1.50
N ALA A 144 -34.33 36.31 -1.10
CA ALA A 144 -35.73 36.71 -1.16
C ALA A 144 -36.02 37.95 -0.30
N ARG A 145 -35.44 38.02 0.91
CA ARG A 145 -35.55 39.17 1.82
C ARG A 145 -34.89 40.42 1.25
N LEU A 146 -33.69 40.30 0.71
CA LEU A 146 -32.98 41.41 0.05
C LEU A 146 -33.79 41.95 -1.13
N ASN A 147 -34.28 41.06 -2.01
CA ASN A 147 -35.12 41.44 -3.14
C ASN A 147 -36.41 42.15 -2.73
N ALA A 148 -37.05 41.71 -1.64
CA ALA A 148 -38.24 42.38 -1.10
C ALA A 148 -37.91 43.77 -0.55
N THR A 149 -36.77 43.90 0.14
CA THR A 149 -36.29 45.19 0.69
C THR A 149 -35.99 46.18 -0.43
N THR A 150 -35.27 45.76 -1.47
CA THR A 150 -34.99 46.60 -2.65
C THR A 150 -36.28 47.06 -3.32
N ARG A 151 -37.26 46.17 -3.54
CA ARG A 151 -38.56 46.53 -4.12
C ARG A 151 -39.30 47.59 -3.29
N ASN A 152 -39.32 47.44 -1.97
CA ASN A 152 -39.97 48.40 -1.09
C ASN A 152 -39.29 49.78 -1.14
N LEU A 153 -37.95 49.82 -1.20
CA LEU A 153 -37.20 51.07 -1.35
C LEU A 153 -37.51 51.76 -2.68
N THR A 154 -37.61 51.01 -3.78
CA THR A 154 -37.98 51.58 -5.10
C THR A 154 -39.38 52.20 -5.07
N ILE A 155 -40.34 51.57 -4.38
CA ILE A 155 -41.70 52.11 -4.24
C ILE A 155 -41.71 53.41 -3.43
N LEU A 156 -40.91 53.49 -2.36
CA LEU A 156 -40.82 54.68 -1.51
C LEU A 156 -40.14 55.87 -2.19
N LEU A 157 -39.19 55.63 -3.09
CA LEU A 157 -38.43 56.67 -3.79
C LEU A 157 -39.16 57.23 -5.04
N ASN A 158 -40.23 56.58 -5.51
CA ASN A 158 -40.99 57.00 -6.69
C ASN A 158 -42.34 57.67 -6.33
N ARG A 159 -42.41 58.28 -5.14
CA ARG A 159 -43.53 59.10 -4.64
C ARG A 159 -43.01 60.47 -4.27
#